data_AF-A0A7U4DX42-F1
#
_entry.id   AF-A0A7U4DX42-F1
#
_cell.length_a   1.000
_cell.length_b   1.000
_cell.length_c   1.000
_cell.angle_alpha   90.00
_cell.angle_beta   90.00
_cell.angle_gamma   90.00
#
_symmetry.space_group_name_H-M   'P 1'
#
loop_
_entity.id
_entity.type
_entity.pdbx_description
1 polymer ?
#
loop_
_entity_poly.entity_id
_entity_poly.type
_entity_poly.pdbx_seq_one_letter_code
_entity_poly.pdbx_strand_id
1 'polypeptide(L)'
;MQTTTYKGFKQDLTCRGFQFEMGKTFEHKGKVEACSGGFHSCEYPLDCFSYYPPAESRYAETIAAGKVSREDGGDSKIASATITIKAEISMHQMVARAIEWIWSKVDRSLEQTNTGNRSAASNTGNRSAASNTGNRSAASNTGDRSAASNTGDYSAASNTGDYSAASNTGYRSAASNTGNRSAASNTGDYSAASNTGDRSAASNTGYRSAASNTGNRSAASNTGDYSAASNTGDRSAASNTGNRSAASNTGDYSAASNTGDYSAASNTGYRSAASNTGNRSAASNTGDYSAASNTGDYSAASNTGYRSAAEVSGSHSVAAAFGIESKARASENSALVLCYRSDEGELIHIRASKVGDNGIKPNTWYTLNENGQFVEIEE
;
A
#
# COMPACT_ATOMS: atom_id res chain seq x y z
N MET A 1 37.54 7.64 56.02
CA MET A 1 36.30 8.08 55.36
C MET A 1 35.11 7.58 56.15
N GLN A 2 34.02 8.35 56.17
CA GLN A 2 32.73 7.93 56.70
C GLN A 2 31.79 7.72 55.51
N THR A 3 30.98 6.68 55.53
CA THR A 3 30.04 6.34 54.46
C THR A 3 28.66 6.11 55.06
N THR A 4 27.64 6.79 54.53
CA THR A 4 26.25 6.50 54.88
C THR A 4 25.87 5.13 54.34
N THR A 5 25.39 4.27 55.22
CA THR A 5 24.96 2.90 54.88
C THR A 5 23.68 2.55 55.61
N TYR A 6 23.08 1.43 55.25
CA TYR A 6 21.80 0.95 55.75
C TYR A 6 21.98 -0.42 56.36
N LYS A 7 21.34 -0.66 57.49
CA LYS A 7 21.45 -1.95 58.19
C LYS A 7 20.09 -2.47 58.60
N GLY A 8 19.84 -3.73 58.29
CA GLY A 8 18.75 -4.51 58.85
C GLY A 8 19.14 -5.19 60.17
N PHE A 9 18.17 -5.35 61.06
CA PHE A 9 18.28 -6.02 62.34
C PHE A 9 17.04 -6.89 62.58
N LYS A 10 17.14 -7.83 63.52
CA LYS A 10 15.96 -8.44 64.13
C LYS A 10 15.15 -7.39 64.91
N GLN A 11 13.90 -7.71 65.27
CA GLN A 11 13.00 -6.80 66.00
C GLN A 11 13.59 -6.24 67.30
N ASP A 12 14.41 -7.05 67.98
CA ASP A 12 15.13 -6.72 69.21
C ASP A 12 16.43 -5.94 68.98
N LEU A 13 16.69 -5.47 67.74
CA LEU A 13 17.94 -4.81 67.32
C LEU A 13 19.20 -5.68 67.43
N THR A 14 19.05 -7.01 67.44
CA THR A 14 20.20 -7.91 67.38
C THR A 14 20.60 -8.25 65.94
N CYS A 15 21.89 -8.52 65.74
CA CYS A 15 22.44 -9.10 64.51
C CYS A 15 23.56 -10.08 64.88
N ARG A 16 23.40 -11.37 64.51
CA ARG A 16 24.33 -12.47 64.85
C ARG A 16 24.75 -12.52 66.32
N GLY A 17 23.81 -12.25 67.24
CA GLY A 17 24.05 -12.29 68.69
C GLY A 17 24.68 -11.02 69.29
N PHE A 18 24.99 -10.01 68.47
CA PHE A 18 25.40 -8.69 68.95
C PHE A 18 24.19 -7.78 69.09
N GLN A 19 24.06 -7.12 70.25
CA GLN A 19 22.99 -6.17 70.55
C GLN A 19 23.39 -4.77 70.08
N PHE A 20 22.59 -4.18 69.20
CA PHE A 20 22.74 -2.79 68.79
C PHE A 20 21.76 -1.88 69.52
N GLU A 21 22.06 -0.59 69.51
CA GLU A 21 21.23 0.45 70.08
C GLU A 21 21.27 1.69 69.19
N MET A 22 20.11 2.32 68.99
CA MET A 22 20.00 3.56 68.22
C MET A 22 20.78 4.69 68.90
N GLY A 23 21.39 5.56 68.09
CA GLY A 23 22.25 6.65 68.51
C GLY A 23 23.66 6.23 68.95
N LYS A 24 23.96 4.93 69.09
CA LYS A 24 25.26 4.46 69.58
C LYS A 24 26.24 4.12 68.45
N THR A 25 27.52 4.23 68.80
CA THR A 25 28.65 3.83 67.95
C THR A 25 29.29 2.58 68.54
N PHE A 26 29.58 1.62 67.67
CA PHE A 26 30.16 0.34 68.03
C PHE A 26 31.48 0.15 67.27
N GLU A 27 32.46 -0.44 67.95
CA GLU A 27 33.78 -0.72 67.39
C GLU A 27 34.08 -2.23 67.43
N HIS A 28 34.54 -2.76 66.30
CA HIS A 28 34.92 -4.15 66.15
C HIS A 28 36.42 -4.32 66.42
N LYS A 29 36.75 -5.17 67.39
CA LYS A 29 38.14 -5.57 67.67
C LYS A 29 38.46 -6.82 66.85
N GLY A 30 39.15 -6.66 65.72
CA GLY A 30 39.52 -7.78 64.85
C GLY A 30 39.78 -7.38 63.40
N LYS A 31 40.01 -8.39 62.55
CA LYS A 31 40.18 -8.20 61.11
C LYS A 31 38.82 -7.85 60.50
N VAL A 32 38.75 -6.69 59.84
CA VAL A 32 37.57 -6.28 59.05
C VAL A 32 37.70 -6.86 57.66
N GLU A 33 36.73 -7.69 57.27
CA GLU A 33 36.67 -8.40 56.00
C GLU A 33 35.20 -8.70 55.66
N ALA A 34 34.80 -8.39 54.43
CA ALA A 34 33.45 -8.65 53.94
C ALA A 34 33.07 -10.12 54.18
N CYS A 35 31.85 -10.34 54.68
CA CYS A 35 31.29 -11.66 55.02
C CYS A 35 31.91 -12.40 56.23
N SER A 36 33.13 -12.08 56.68
CA SER A 36 33.82 -12.82 57.76
C SER A 36 34.07 -12.02 59.06
N GLY A 37 34.22 -10.69 59.02
CA GLY A 37 34.54 -9.90 60.21
C GLY A 37 34.27 -8.39 60.09
N GLY A 38 33.92 -7.75 61.20
CA GLY A 38 33.45 -6.36 61.26
C GLY A 38 31.92 -6.22 61.28
N PHE A 39 31.43 -4.98 61.19
CA PHE A 39 30.01 -4.67 61.15
C PHE A 39 29.51 -4.56 59.72
N HIS A 40 28.52 -5.39 59.35
CA HIS A 40 27.95 -5.38 58.01
C HIS A 40 26.78 -4.40 57.86
N SER A 41 26.79 -3.62 56.78
CA SER A 41 25.75 -2.71 56.32
C SER A 41 25.80 -2.58 54.78
N CYS A 42 24.77 -2.02 54.15
CA CYS A 42 24.68 -1.88 52.68
C CYS A 42 24.74 -0.40 52.27
N GLU A 43 25.45 -0.06 51.20
CA GLU A 43 25.45 1.30 50.65
C GLU A 43 24.14 1.61 49.90
N TYR A 44 23.54 0.62 49.25
CA TYR A 44 22.20 0.68 48.65
C TYR A 44 21.15 0.14 49.65
N PRO A 45 20.13 0.92 50.03
CA PRO A 45 19.18 0.52 51.09
C PRO A 45 18.48 -0.83 50.87
N LEU A 46 18.04 -1.12 49.63
CA LEU A 46 17.18 -2.28 49.38
C LEU A 46 17.94 -3.61 49.37
N ASP A 47 19.28 -3.59 49.25
CA ASP A 47 20.10 -4.79 49.41
C ASP A 47 19.98 -5.39 50.82
N CYS A 48 19.58 -4.58 51.82
CA CYS A 48 19.29 -5.08 53.15
C CYS A 48 18.21 -6.17 53.15
N PHE A 49 17.29 -6.17 52.18
CA PHE A 49 16.20 -7.14 52.10
C PHE A 49 16.66 -8.56 51.78
N SER A 50 17.81 -8.70 51.12
CA SER A 50 18.43 -10.00 50.86
C SER A 50 18.94 -10.67 52.13
N TYR A 51 19.18 -9.91 53.20
CA TYR A 51 19.73 -10.39 54.46
C TYR A 51 18.72 -10.37 55.62
N TYR A 52 17.77 -9.45 55.56
CA TYR A 52 16.75 -9.20 56.57
C TYR A 52 15.41 -9.03 55.86
N PRO A 53 14.46 -9.96 56.01
CA PRO A 53 13.16 -9.84 55.37
C PRO A 53 12.36 -8.63 55.90
N PRO A 54 11.74 -7.81 55.04
CA PRO A 54 11.07 -6.57 55.44
C PRO A 54 9.85 -6.75 56.35
N ALA A 55 9.22 -7.93 56.34
CA ALA A 55 8.08 -8.21 57.21
C ALA A 55 8.48 -8.43 58.68
N GLU A 56 9.73 -8.83 58.94
CA GLU A 56 10.17 -9.31 60.26
C GLU A 56 11.36 -8.52 60.81
N SER A 57 11.84 -7.51 60.08
CA SER A 57 13.09 -6.82 60.40
C SER A 57 12.90 -5.32 60.58
N ARG A 58 13.80 -4.71 61.34
CA ARG A 58 13.91 -3.26 61.52
C ARG A 58 15.13 -2.74 60.75
N TYR A 59 15.07 -1.50 60.27
CA TYR A 59 16.13 -0.91 59.45
C TYR A 59 16.58 0.42 60.01
N ALA A 60 17.88 0.70 59.94
CA ALA A 60 18.43 1.99 60.33
C ALA A 60 19.32 2.58 59.25
N GLU A 61 19.33 3.90 59.17
CA GLU A 61 20.44 4.62 58.59
C GLU A 61 21.63 4.55 59.55
N THR A 62 22.81 4.29 59.00
CA THR A 62 24.03 4.08 59.77
C THR A 62 25.20 4.83 59.13
N ILE A 63 26.23 5.12 59.92
CA ILE A 63 27.52 5.60 59.42
C ILE A 63 28.54 4.49 59.60
N ALA A 64 29.08 3.98 58.50
CA ALA A 64 30.22 3.09 58.50
C ALA A 64 31.51 3.91 58.47
N ALA A 65 32.45 3.58 59.35
CA ALA A 65 33.73 4.29 59.47
C ALA A 65 34.90 3.34 59.78
N GLY A 66 36.12 3.89 59.76
CA GLY A 66 37.36 3.15 59.96
C GLY A 66 37.75 2.34 58.73
N LYS A 67 38.35 1.16 58.95
CA LYS A 67 38.65 0.22 57.86
C LYS A 67 37.35 -0.32 57.29
N VAL A 68 37.22 -0.31 55.96
CA VAL A 68 36.06 -0.84 55.23
C VAL A 68 36.53 -1.89 54.23
N SER A 69 35.82 -3.01 54.15
CA SER A 69 36.03 -4.08 53.16
C SER A 69 34.75 -4.27 52.35
N ARG A 70 34.91 -4.42 51.03
CA ARG A 70 33.85 -4.71 50.06
C ARG A 70 34.14 -6.07 49.42
N GLU A 71 33.08 -6.70 48.92
CA GLU A 71 33.17 -7.94 48.14
C GLU A 71 33.21 -7.58 46.64
N ASP A 72 34.22 -8.06 45.92
CA ASP A 72 34.32 -7.82 44.48
C ASP A 72 33.23 -8.59 43.73
N GLY A 73 32.40 -7.88 42.96
CA GLY A 73 31.27 -8.47 42.24
C GLY A 73 30.06 -8.83 43.13
N GLY A 74 30.10 -8.49 44.42
CA GLY A 74 28.98 -8.60 45.35
C GLY A 74 27.97 -7.46 45.21
N ASP A 75 26.94 -7.49 46.05
CA ASP A 75 25.99 -6.39 46.23
C ASP A 75 26.63 -5.21 46.98
N SER A 76 25.85 -4.19 47.34
CA SER A 76 26.37 -3.01 48.01
C SER A 76 26.79 -3.24 49.48
N LYS A 77 26.83 -4.49 49.95
CA LYS A 77 27.20 -4.84 51.32
C LYS A 77 28.68 -4.57 51.57
N ILE A 78 28.96 -3.95 52.70
CA ILE A 78 30.30 -3.67 53.19
C ILE A 78 30.47 -4.22 54.61
N ALA A 79 31.71 -4.40 55.04
CA ALA A 79 32.08 -4.61 56.44
C ALA A 79 32.92 -3.43 56.94
N SER A 80 32.60 -2.86 58.09
CA SER A 80 33.33 -1.74 58.69
C SER A 80 33.90 -2.05 60.08
N ALA A 81 34.98 -1.35 60.45
CA ALA A 81 35.55 -1.38 61.80
C ALA A 81 34.61 -0.73 62.82
N THR A 82 33.97 0.36 62.42
CA THR A 82 33.07 1.15 63.26
C THR A 82 31.72 1.30 62.57
N ILE A 83 30.64 1.19 63.32
CA ILE A 83 29.30 1.51 62.84
C ILE A 83 28.56 2.37 63.87
N THR A 84 27.98 3.48 63.43
CA THR A 84 27.06 4.30 64.22
C THR A 84 25.65 4.05 63.74
N ILE A 85 24.76 3.61 64.63
CA ILE A 85 23.35 3.40 64.29
C ILE A 85 22.63 4.73 64.53
N LYS A 86 22.25 5.46 63.47
CA LYS A 86 21.75 6.83 63.64
C LYS A 86 20.31 6.84 64.12
N ALA A 87 19.42 6.39 63.25
CA ALA A 87 17.98 6.39 63.47
C ALA A 87 17.34 5.29 62.64
N GLU A 88 16.24 4.76 63.16
CA GLU A 88 15.38 3.83 62.44
C GLU A 88 14.72 4.53 61.25
N ILE A 89 14.58 3.81 60.15
CA ILE A 89 13.97 4.30 58.92
C ILE A 89 12.80 3.41 58.52
N SER A 90 11.71 4.05 58.09
CA SER A 90 10.53 3.36 57.56
C SER A 90 10.78 2.80 56.16
N MET A 91 9.92 1.89 55.71
CA MET A 91 9.93 1.35 54.34
C MET A 91 9.86 2.47 53.28
N HIS A 92 9.00 3.46 53.49
CA HIS A 92 8.88 4.63 52.60
C HIS A 92 10.20 5.40 52.49
N GLN A 93 10.88 5.61 53.61
CA GLN A 93 12.20 6.25 53.63
C GLN A 93 13.26 5.37 52.95
N MET A 94 13.23 4.05 53.13
CA MET A 94 14.14 3.14 52.41
C MET A 94 13.98 3.26 50.89
N VAL A 95 12.75 3.25 50.38
CA VAL A 95 12.46 3.42 48.95
C VAL A 95 12.92 4.80 48.45
N ALA A 96 12.64 5.86 49.22
CA ALA A 96 13.10 7.21 48.86
C ALA A 96 14.63 7.30 48.75
N ARG A 97 15.37 6.74 49.72
CA ARG A 97 16.84 6.70 49.68
C ARG A 97 17.39 5.80 48.59
N ALA A 98 16.68 4.75 48.21
CA ALA A 98 17.05 3.89 47.10
C ALA A 98 16.98 4.66 45.77
N ILE A 99 15.92 5.44 45.58
CA ILE A 99 15.76 6.32 44.42
C ILE A 99 16.87 7.38 44.38
N GLU A 100 17.15 8.04 45.50
CA GLU A 100 18.25 9.02 45.61
C GLU A 100 19.61 8.40 45.27
N TRP A 101 19.88 7.19 45.77
CA TRP A 101 21.12 6.46 45.48
C TRP A 101 21.23 6.16 43.98
N ILE A 102 20.19 5.65 43.33
CA ILE A 102 20.18 5.40 41.88
C ILE A 102 20.43 6.70 41.12
N TRP A 103 19.71 7.78 41.45
CA TRP A 103 19.90 9.09 40.82
C TRP A 103 21.31 9.64 40.98
N SER A 104 21.98 9.36 42.10
CA SER A 104 23.38 9.75 42.32
C SER A 104 24.36 9.00 41.41
N LYS A 105 23.96 7.84 40.87
CA LYS A 105 24.76 7.02 39.95
C LYS A 105 24.45 7.28 38.48
N VAL A 106 23.37 7.98 38.17
CA VAL A 106 23.01 8.35 36.79
C VAL A 106 23.99 9.40 36.27
N ASP A 107 24.66 9.10 35.17
CA ASP A 107 25.46 10.07 34.44
C ASP A 107 24.54 11.04 33.67
N ARG A 108 24.30 12.20 34.28
CA ARG A 108 23.48 13.28 33.70
C ARG A 108 24.08 13.87 32.42
N SER A 109 25.34 13.59 32.08
CA SER A 109 25.95 14.05 30.83
C SER A 109 25.42 13.31 29.58
N LEU A 110 24.71 12.19 29.77
CA LEU A 110 24.13 11.36 28.70
C LEU A 110 22.63 11.60 28.47
N GLU A 111 22.06 12.67 29.05
CA GLU A 111 20.63 12.98 28.93
C GLU A 111 20.24 13.39 27.48
N GLN A 112 19.83 12.42 26.66
CA GLN A 112 19.26 12.68 25.34
C GLN A 112 17.77 13.00 25.44
N THR A 113 17.42 14.27 25.33
CA THR A 113 16.02 14.71 25.17
C THR A 113 15.58 14.50 23.72
N ASN A 114 14.66 13.54 23.49
CA ASN A 114 14.08 13.27 22.16
C ASN A 114 12.97 14.27 21.76
N THR A 115 13.13 15.54 22.11
CA THR A 115 12.17 16.63 21.81
C THR A 115 12.70 17.63 20.77
N GLY A 116 13.87 17.35 20.18
CA GLY A 116 14.49 18.21 19.17
C GLY A 116 13.88 18.10 17.76
N ASN A 117 14.18 19.11 16.92
CA ASN A 117 13.75 19.21 15.51
C ASN A 117 14.17 18.03 14.60
N ARG A 118 15.06 17.15 15.05
CA ARG A 118 15.55 15.95 14.34
C ARG A 118 15.75 14.80 15.34
N SER A 119 15.27 13.59 15.03
CA SER A 119 15.52 12.39 15.85
C SER A 119 15.61 11.12 14.98
N ALA A 120 16.25 10.07 15.51
CA ALA A 120 16.40 8.79 14.83
C ALA A 120 15.21 7.83 15.07
N ALA A 121 14.42 8.03 16.13
CA ALA A 121 13.36 7.11 16.54
C ALA A 121 11.95 7.70 16.33
N SER A 122 11.41 8.39 17.34
CA SER A 122 10.08 9.02 17.29
C SER A 122 10.16 10.42 17.89
N ASN A 123 9.64 11.43 17.19
CA ASN A 123 9.46 12.78 17.75
C ASN A 123 8.18 13.43 17.24
N THR A 124 7.82 14.54 17.85
CA THR A 124 6.81 15.53 17.41
C THR A 124 7.45 16.71 16.67
N GLY A 125 8.72 16.57 16.29
CA GLY A 125 9.55 17.63 15.69
C GLY A 125 9.49 17.64 14.16
N ASN A 126 10.30 18.48 13.52
CA ASN A 126 10.21 18.67 12.06
C ASN A 126 10.68 17.48 11.20
N ARG A 127 11.56 16.60 11.71
CA ARG A 127 12.11 15.44 10.98
C ARG A 127 12.36 14.24 11.90
N SER A 128 12.02 13.03 11.45
CA SER A 128 12.49 11.76 12.07
C SER A 128 12.81 10.67 11.04
N ALA A 129 13.56 9.63 11.45
CA ALA A 129 13.84 8.48 10.59
C ALA A 129 12.73 7.40 10.63
N ALA A 130 12.10 7.13 11.78
CA ALA A 130 11.06 6.09 11.87
C ALA A 130 9.63 6.67 11.85
N SER A 131 9.17 7.32 12.93
CA SER A 131 7.79 7.85 13.00
C SER A 131 7.77 9.32 13.43
N ASN A 132 6.94 10.15 12.79
CA ASN A 132 6.81 11.57 13.13
C ASN A 132 5.34 12.03 13.04
N THR A 133 4.98 13.08 13.78
CA THR A 133 3.73 13.85 13.62
C THR A 133 3.96 15.22 12.96
N GLY A 134 5.22 15.64 12.77
CA GLY A 134 5.62 16.89 12.11
C GLY A 134 5.92 16.75 10.61
N ASN A 135 6.69 17.67 10.03
CA ASN A 135 6.66 17.89 8.56
C ASN A 135 7.27 16.78 7.69
N ARG A 136 8.25 15.98 8.17
CA ARG A 136 8.88 14.91 7.36
C ARG A 136 9.26 13.66 8.18
N SER A 137 9.10 12.46 7.62
CA SER A 137 9.77 11.24 8.12
C SER A 137 10.21 10.29 7.00
N ALA A 138 11.06 9.29 7.31
CA ALA A 138 11.43 8.27 6.32
C ALA A 138 10.45 7.08 6.30
N ALA A 139 9.93 6.59 7.44
CA ALA A 139 8.97 5.47 7.45
C ALA A 139 7.50 5.93 7.50
N SER A 140 6.97 6.38 8.64
CA SER A 140 5.56 6.76 8.80
C SER A 140 5.40 8.21 9.26
N ASN A 141 4.52 9.00 8.64
CA ASN A 141 4.23 10.37 9.05
C ASN A 141 2.71 10.64 9.07
N THR A 142 2.28 11.57 9.92
CA THR A 142 0.93 12.17 9.89
C THR A 142 0.95 13.61 9.34
N GLY A 143 2.13 14.22 9.15
CA GLY A 143 2.32 15.56 8.57
C GLY A 143 2.66 15.55 7.06
N ASP A 144 3.31 16.59 6.54
CA ASP A 144 3.35 16.89 5.09
C ASP A 144 4.02 15.85 4.18
N ARG A 145 5.05 15.11 4.63
CA ARG A 145 5.83 14.18 3.78
C ARG A 145 6.32 12.91 4.49
N SER A 146 6.26 11.75 3.83
CA SER A 146 7.06 10.58 4.22
C SER A 146 7.60 9.76 3.04
N ALA A 147 8.57 8.86 3.26
CA ALA A 147 9.03 7.96 2.19
C ALA A 147 8.21 6.64 2.11
N ALA A 148 7.65 6.10 3.20
CA ALA A 148 6.89 4.84 3.15
C ALA A 148 5.36 4.98 3.34
N SER A 149 4.86 5.61 4.40
CA SER A 149 3.42 5.77 4.62
C SER A 149 3.09 7.15 5.19
N ASN A 150 2.16 7.88 4.58
CA ASN A 150 1.73 9.19 5.06
C ASN A 150 0.21 9.31 5.10
N THR A 151 -0.28 10.12 6.03
CA THR A 151 -1.68 10.59 6.05
C THR A 151 -1.82 12.04 5.56
N GLY A 152 -0.72 12.79 5.42
CA GLY A 152 -0.67 14.16 4.90
C GLY A 152 -0.34 14.26 3.39
N ASP A 153 0.18 15.40 2.93
CA ASP A 153 0.13 15.78 1.51
C ASP A 153 0.90 14.89 0.51
N TYR A 154 2.05 14.31 0.89
CA TYR A 154 2.90 13.54 -0.04
C TYR A 154 3.52 12.27 0.59
N SER A 155 3.59 11.16 -0.15
CA SER A 155 4.49 10.03 0.20
C SER A 155 5.11 9.30 -1.00
N ALA A 156 6.20 8.54 -0.81
CA ALA A 156 6.79 7.76 -1.90
C ALA A 156 6.20 6.35 -2.09
N ALA A 157 5.60 5.73 -1.07
CA ALA A 157 4.93 4.42 -1.23
C ALA A 157 3.40 4.49 -1.06
N SER A 158 2.86 4.68 0.15
CA SER A 158 1.40 4.73 0.37
C SER A 158 0.95 6.05 1.00
N ASN A 159 -0.09 6.70 0.44
CA ASN A 159 -0.64 7.95 1.01
C ASN A 159 -2.18 7.90 1.06
N THR A 160 -2.75 8.57 2.06
CA THR A 160 -4.19 8.89 2.13
C THR A 160 -4.49 10.34 1.68
N GLY A 161 -3.47 11.21 1.60
CA GLY A 161 -3.55 12.61 1.17
C GLY A 161 -3.27 12.86 -0.32
N ASP A 162 -2.79 14.05 -0.68
CA ASP A 162 -2.91 14.56 -2.06
C ASP A 162 -2.09 13.82 -3.14
N TYR A 163 -0.89 13.31 -2.82
CA TYR A 163 0.02 12.71 -3.82
C TYR A 163 0.80 11.48 -3.30
N SER A 164 0.98 10.44 -4.12
CA SER A 164 1.99 9.39 -3.86
C SER A 164 2.62 8.75 -5.10
N ALA A 165 3.77 8.07 -4.95
CA ALA A 165 4.45 7.41 -6.07
C ALA A 165 4.05 5.94 -6.31
N ALA A 166 3.37 5.26 -5.37
CA ALA A 166 2.94 3.86 -5.59
C ALA A 166 1.44 3.60 -5.32
N SER A 167 0.87 4.02 -4.20
CA SER A 167 -0.57 3.81 -3.91
C SER A 167 -1.17 5.02 -3.19
N ASN A 168 -2.29 5.56 -3.70
CA ASN A 168 -2.99 6.70 -3.10
C ASN A 168 -4.51 6.49 -3.06
N THR A 169 -5.19 7.07 -2.07
CA THR A 169 -6.66 7.26 -2.09
C THR A 169 -7.07 8.72 -2.36
N GLY A 170 -6.13 9.66 -2.38
CA GLY A 170 -6.34 11.09 -2.67
C GLY A 170 -6.06 11.51 -4.13
N TYR A 171 -5.73 12.78 -4.36
CA TYR A 171 -5.88 13.41 -5.68
C TYR A 171 -5.05 12.84 -6.84
N ARG A 172 -3.80 12.35 -6.63
CA ARG A 172 -2.94 11.75 -7.70
C ARG A 172 -2.00 10.62 -7.23
N SER A 173 -1.71 9.62 -8.08
CA SER A 173 -0.59 8.67 -7.88
C SER A 173 0.01 8.10 -9.19
N ALA A 174 1.17 7.42 -9.09
CA ALA A 174 1.95 6.86 -10.20
C ALA A 174 1.84 5.33 -10.42
N ALA A 175 1.10 4.56 -9.58
CA ALA A 175 0.92 3.11 -9.82
C ALA A 175 -0.47 2.53 -9.46
N SER A 176 -1.17 3.01 -8.44
CA SER A 176 -2.58 2.68 -8.15
C SER A 176 -3.28 3.82 -7.40
N ASN A 177 -4.44 4.30 -7.88
CA ASN A 177 -5.21 5.40 -7.25
C ASN A 177 -6.74 5.23 -7.33
N THR A 178 -7.46 5.84 -6.39
CA THR A 178 -8.94 5.98 -6.36
C THR A 178 -9.45 7.44 -6.45
N GLY A 179 -8.58 8.44 -6.63
CA GLY A 179 -8.96 9.87 -6.69
C GLY A 179 -9.10 10.50 -8.09
N ASN A 180 -9.24 11.83 -8.17
CA ASN A 180 -9.66 12.56 -9.38
C ASN A 180 -8.77 12.38 -10.63
N ARG A 181 -7.46 12.13 -10.48
CA ARG A 181 -6.55 11.87 -11.63
C ARG A 181 -5.49 10.82 -11.28
N SER A 182 -5.14 9.95 -12.22
CA SER A 182 -4.13 8.89 -11.96
C SER A 182 -3.47 8.38 -13.23
N ALA A 183 -2.20 7.96 -13.10
CA ALA A 183 -1.44 7.34 -14.17
C ALA A 183 -0.60 6.19 -13.61
N ALA A 184 -0.59 5.03 -14.26
CA ALA A 184 0.22 3.87 -13.87
C ALA A 184 1.01 3.33 -15.06
N SER A 185 2.27 2.95 -14.86
CA SER A 185 3.12 2.35 -15.89
C SER A 185 3.98 1.21 -15.34
N ASN A 186 3.91 0.03 -15.97
CA ASN A 186 4.72 -1.12 -15.59
C ASN A 186 5.48 -1.74 -16.79
N THR A 187 6.62 -2.35 -16.48
CA THR A 187 7.47 -3.08 -17.44
C THR A 187 7.89 -4.43 -16.83
N GLY A 188 7.91 -5.51 -17.62
CA GLY A 188 8.41 -6.83 -17.20
C GLY A 188 7.69 -7.99 -17.89
N ASP A 189 8.03 -9.24 -17.56
CA ASP A 189 7.42 -10.42 -18.20
C ASP A 189 5.91 -10.53 -17.91
N TYR A 190 5.52 -10.11 -16.70
CA TYR A 190 4.15 -10.09 -16.20
C TYR A 190 3.89 -8.76 -15.54
N SER A 191 2.85 -8.04 -15.96
CA SER A 191 2.51 -6.75 -15.35
C SER A 191 1.02 -6.44 -15.38
N ALA A 192 0.54 -5.73 -14.35
CA ALA A 192 -0.85 -5.32 -14.23
C ALA A 192 -0.94 -3.90 -13.67
N ALA A 193 -1.77 -3.06 -14.29
CA ALA A 193 -2.01 -1.68 -13.87
C ALA A 193 -3.51 -1.41 -13.76
N SER A 194 -3.93 -0.79 -12.66
CA SER A 194 -5.33 -0.45 -12.43
C SER A 194 -5.48 0.95 -11.83
N ASN A 195 -6.40 1.75 -12.38
CA ASN A 195 -6.73 3.06 -11.84
C ASN A 195 -8.24 3.30 -11.76
N THR A 196 -8.68 4.06 -10.76
CA THR A 196 -10.05 4.57 -10.64
C THR A 196 -10.01 6.08 -10.47
N GLY A 197 -10.92 6.81 -11.14
CA GLY A 197 -10.98 8.28 -11.06
C GLY A 197 -11.47 8.97 -12.33
N ASP A 198 -11.86 10.24 -12.23
CA ASP A 198 -12.41 11.04 -13.35
C ASP A 198 -11.50 11.08 -14.59
N ARG A 199 -10.18 11.10 -14.41
CA ARG A 199 -9.21 10.96 -15.51
C ARG A 199 -8.11 9.95 -15.17
N SER A 200 -8.11 8.82 -15.85
CA SER A 200 -7.26 7.68 -15.50
C SER A 200 -6.50 7.13 -16.71
N ALA A 201 -5.21 6.78 -16.55
CA ALA A 201 -4.40 6.18 -17.61
C ALA A 201 -3.52 5.02 -17.11
N ALA A 202 -3.60 3.86 -17.75
CA ALA A 202 -2.80 2.68 -17.43
C ALA A 202 -2.04 2.19 -18.66
N SER A 203 -0.75 1.93 -18.52
CA SER A 203 0.10 1.43 -19.60
C SER A 203 0.99 0.29 -19.12
N ASN A 204 1.03 -0.84 -19.82
CA ASN A 204 1.99 -1.90 -19.54
C ASN A 204 2.78 -2.33 -20.77
N THR A 205 4.02 -2.74 -20.54
CA THR A 205 4.92 -3.29 -21.56
C THR A 205 5.47 -4.63 -21.06
N GLY A 206 5.23 -5.72 -21.78
CA GLY A 206 5.57 -7.05 -21.27
C GLY A 206 4.89 -8.21 -21.98
N TYR A 207 5.45 -9.43 -21.88
CA TYR A 207 4.93 -10.62 -22.57
C TYR A 207 3.46 -10.93 -22.21
N ARG A 208 3.09 -10.80 -20.93
CA ARG A 208 1.71 -10.90 -20.43
C ARG A 208 1.34 -9.66 -19.63
N SER A 209 0.34 -8.92 -20.11
CA SER A 209 0.05 -7.58 -19.58
C SER A 209 -1.46 -7.31 -19.47
N ALA A 210 -1.89 -6.67 -18.38
CA ALA A 210 -3.30 -6.30 -18.17
C ALA A 210 -3.45 -4.85 -17.64
N ALA A 211 -4.20 -4.02 -18.35
CA ALA A 211 -4.46 -2.63 -17.98
C ALA A 211 -5.97 -2.39 -17.84
N SER A 212 -6.40 -1.80 -16.72
CA SER A 212 -7.81 -1.52 -16.47
C SER A 212 -8.01 -0.12 -15.89
N ASN A 213 -8.97 0.66 -16.40
CA ASN A 213 -9.38 1.90 -15.73
C ASN A 213 -10.90 2.04 -15.58
N THR A 214 -11.32 2.70 -14.50
CA THR A 214 -12.73 3.05 -14.25
C THR A 214 -12.86 4.54 -13.99
N GLY A 215 -13.67 5.23 -14.80
CA GLY A 215 -14.03 6.64 -14.61
C GLY A 215 -14.25 7.42 -15.91
N ASN A 216 -14.77 8.65 -15.78
CA ASN A 216 -15.35 9.43 -16.89
C ASN A 216 -14.45 9.60 -18.13
N ARG A 217 -13.13 9.75 -17.96
CA ARG A 217 -12.16 9.77 -19.06
C ARG A 217 -11.02 8.80 -18.80
N SER A 218 -10.94 7.73 -19.58
CA SER A 218 -10.07 6.61 -19.25
C SER A 218 -9.28 6.10 -20.46
N ALA A 219 -8.01 5.74 -20.26
CA ALA A 219 -7.15 5.18 -21.32
C ALA A 219 -6.33 3.98 -20.81
N ALA A 220 -6.52 2.81 -21.40
CA ALA A 220 -5.75 1.60 -21.11
C ALA A 220 -4.97 1.16 -22.35
N SER A 221 -3.66 0.92 -22.20
CA SER A 221 -2.80 0.46 -23.29
C SER A 221 -1.90 -0.69 -22.83
N ASN A 222 -1.74 -1.72 -23.66
CA ASN A 222 -0.68 -2.71 -23.45
C ASN A 222 0.10 -2.99 -24.74
N THR A 223 1.39 -3.28 -24.58
CA THR A 223 2.26 -3.78 -25.65
C THR A 223 2.87 -5.10 -25.18
N GLY A 224 2.49 -6.21 -25.83
CA GLY A 224 2.82 -7.55 -25.36
C GLY A 224 2.07 -8.66 -26.08
N ASP A 225 2.70 -9.82 -26.25
CA ASP A 225 2.12 -10.96 -27.01
C ASP A 225 0.74 -11.40 -26.50
N TYR A 226 0.52 -11.33 -25.19
CA TYR A 226 -0.74 -11.67 -24.52
C TYR A 226 -1.22 -10.48 -23.68
N SER A 227 -2.16 -9.71 -24.23
CA SER A 227 -2.53 -8.41 -23.66
C SER A 227 -4.03 -8.24 -23.46
N ALA A 228 -4.43 -7.61 -22.35
CA ALA A 228 -5.82 -7.26 -22.09
C ALA A 228 -5.96 -5.80 -21.60
N ALA A 229 -6.73 -4.99 -22.33
CA ALA A 229 -7.02 -3.60 -21.98
C ALA A 229 -8.54 -3.42 -21.80
N SER A 230 -8.96 -2.86 -20.68
CA SER A 230 -10.38 -2.60 -20.41
C SER A 230 -10.60 -1.22 -19.81
N ASN A 231 -11.63 -0.51 -20.24
CA ASN A 231 -12.11 0.66 -19.48
C ASN A 231 -13.62 0.73 -19.36
N THR A 232 -14.06 1.40 -18.29
CA THR A 232 -15.47 1.72 -18.04
C THR A 232 -15.61 3.21 -17.75
N GLY A 233 -16.42 3.93 -18.54
CA GLY A 233 -16.74 5.35 -18.35
C GLY A 233 -17.02 6.09 -19.67
N ASP A 234 -17.66 7.26 -19.57
CA ASP A 234 -18.25 8.02 -20.71
C ASP A 234 -17.34 8.25 -21.91
N ARG A 235 -16.03 8.48 -21.69
CA ARG A 235 -15.03 8.73 -22.73
C ARG A 235 -13.81 7.83 -22.53
N SER A 236 -13.77 6.71 -23.23
CA SER A 236 -12.81 5.65 -22.93
C SER A 236 -12.06 5.13 -24.15
N ALA A 237 -10.77 4.81 -24.00
CA ALA A 237 -9.95 4.22 -25.06
C ALA A 237 -9.16 3.01 -24.54
N ALA A 238 -9.33 1.85 -25.16
CA ALA A 238 -8.59 0.63 -24.85
C ALA A 238 -7.82 0.20 -26.09
N SER A 239 -6.51 0.01 -25.95
CA SER A 239 -5.64 -0.37 -27.05
C SER A 239 -4.70 -1.50 -26.63
N ASN A 240 -4.48 -2.48 -27.51
CA ASN A 240 -3.37 -3.42 -27.35
C ASN A 240 -2.60 -3.60 -28.66
N THR A 241 -1.31 -3.87 -28.51
CA THR A 241 -0.43 -4.32 -29.60
C THR A 241 0.19 -5.66 -29.21
N GLY A 242 -0.13 -6.73 -29.94
CA GLY A 242 0.32 -8.09 -29.62
C GLY A 242 -0.49 -9.22 -30.29
N ASN A 243 0.13 -10.40 -30.41
CA ASN A 243 -0.39 -11.56 -31.14
C ASN A 243 -1.65 -12.25 -30.58
N ARG A 244 -2.03 -11.99 -29.33
CA ARG A 244 -3.30 -12.44 -28.73
C ARG A 244 -3.77 -11.38 -27.77
N SER A 245 -4.66 -10.51 -28.26
CA SER A 245 -5.03 -9.31 -27.52
C SER A 245 -6.54 -9.15 -27.38
N ALA A 246 -6.98 -8.60 -26.25
CA ALA A 246 -8.38 -8.28 -25.99
C ALA A 246 -8.51 -6.83 -25.51
N ALA A 247 -9.23 -5.99 -26.28
CA ALA A 247 -9.56 -4.62 -25.92
C ALA A 247 -11.07 -4.49 -25.72
N SER A 248 -11.50 -3.97 -24.59
CA SER A 248 -12.91 -3.75 -24.28
C SER A 248 -13.17 -2.37 -23.71
N ASN A 249 -14.27 -1.73 -24.11
CA ASN A 249 -14.77 -0.54 -23.42
C ASN A 249 -16.28 -0.56 -23.21
N THR A 250 -16.70 0.14 -22.17
CA THR A 250 -18.09 0.44 -21.89
C THR A 250 -18.24 1.92 -21.58
N GLY A 251 -19.05 2.64 -22.36
CA GLY A 251 -19.36 4.06 -22.18
C GLY A 251 -19.62 4.76 -23.51
N ASP A 252 -20.32 5.89 -23.49
CA ASP A 252 -20.87 6.54 -24.69
C ASP A 252 -19.83 6.71 -25.80
N TYR A 253 -18.82 7.54 -25.57
CA TYR A 253 -17.79 7.90 -26.56
C TYR A 253 -16.53 7.06 -26.37
N SER A 254 -16.59 5.80 -26.81
CA SER A 254 -15.51 4.85 -26.54
C SER A 254 -14.84 4.30 -27.80
N ALA A 255 -13.57 3.88 -27.71
CA ALA A 255 -12.83 3.23 -28.79
C ALA A 255 -11.99 2.05 -28.29
N ALA A 256 -12.29 0.83 -28.76
CA ALA A 256 -11.50 -0.37 -28.48
C ALA A 256 -10.73 -0.79 -29.74
N SER A 257 -9.41 -0.96 -29.63
CA SER A 257 -8.56 -1.30 -30.77
C SER A 257 -7.52 -2.36 -30.42
N ASN A 258 -7.25 -3.31 -31.33
CA ASN A 258 -6.05 -4.14 -31.24
C ASN A 258 -5.27 -4.16 -32.56
N THR A 259 -3.96 -4.31 -32.43
CA THR A 259 -3.04 -4.62 -33.55
C THR A 259 -2.32 -5.93 -33.26
N GLY A 260 -2.45 -6.91 -34.16
CA GLY A 260 -1.90 -8.26 -34.01
C GLY A 260 -2.94 -9.34 -34.31
N ASP A 261 -2.45 -10.55 -34.61
CA ASP A 261 -3.33 -11.68 -34.94
C ASP A 261 -4.19 -12.11 -33.73
N TYR A 262 -5.19 -12.97 -33.94
CA TYR A 262 -6.01 -13.58 -32.88
C TYR A 262 -6.55 -12.58 -31.83
N SER A 263 -7.01 -11.42 -32.29
CA SER A 263 -7.40 -10.32 -31.42
C SER A 263 -8.90 -10.08 -31.37
N ALA A 264 -9.39 -9.58 -30.23
CA ALA A 264 -10.79 -9.26 -30.01
C ALA A 264 -10.97 -7.82 -29.51
N ALA A 265 -11.70 -7.00 -30.27
CA ALA A 265 -12.06 -5.64 -29.88
C ALA A 265 -13.57 -5.59 -29.66
N SER A 266 -14.01 -5.18 -28.47
CA SER A 266 -15.43 -5.06 -28.13
C SER A 266 -15.74 -3.69 -27.54
N ASN A 267 -16.90 -3.14 -27.89
CA ASN A 267 -17.33 -1.87 -27.32
C ASN A 267 -18.84 -1.79 -27.13
N THR A 268 -19.26 -1.10 -26.07
CA THR A 268 -20.66 -0.89 -25.70
C THR A 268 -20.88 0.58 -25.36
N GLY A 269 -21.55 1.35 -26.21
CA GLY A 269 -21.90 2.75 -25.93
C GLY A 269 -22.28 3.62 -27.14
N TYR A 270 -22.96 4.74 -26.90
CA TYR A 270 -23.45 5.69 -27.91
C TYR A 270 -22.32 6.46 -28.62
N ARG A 271 -22.11 6.22 -29.92
CA ARG A 271 -20.97 6.74 -30.73
C ARG A 271 -19.63 6.12 -30.36
N SER A 272 -19.56 4.80 -30.52
CA SER A 272 -18.39 4.00 -30.19
C SER A 272 -17.73 3.34 -31.40
N ALA A 273 -16.45 2.97 -31.30
CA ALA A 273 -15.74 2.22 -32.33
C ALA A 273 -15.07 0.96 -31.75
N ALA A 274 -15.05 -0.12 -32.52
CA ALA A 274 -14.28 -1.33 -32.26
C ALA A 274 -13.47 -1.69 -33.52
N SER A 275 -12.15 -1.83 -33.43
CA SER A 275 -11.29 -2.08 -34.59
C SER A 275 -10.20 -3.10 -34.32
N ASN A 276 -9.89 -3.96 -35.31
CA ASN A 276 -8.68 -4.79 -35.27
C ASN A 276 -7.88 -4.71 -36.57
N THR A 277 -6.56 -4.82 -36.41
CA THR A 277 -5.59 -4.94 -37.49
C THR A 277 -4.74 -6.19 -37.26
N GLY A 278 -5.23 -7.34 -37.74
CA GLY A 278 -4.54 -8.64 -37.66
C GLY A 278 -5.45 -9.81 -38.02
N ASN A 279 -4.87 -10.93 -38.45
CA ASN A 279 -5.61 -12.08 -38.97
C ASN A 279 -6.36 -12.82 -37.86
N ARG A 280 -7.48 -13.45 -38.21
CA ARG A 280 -8.34 -14.22 -37.29
C ARG A 280 -8.81 -13.39 -36.10
N SER A 281 -9.25 -12.17 -36.38
CA SER A 281 -9.67 -11.22 -35.34
C SER A 281 -11.17 -10.99 -35.37
N ALA A 282 -11.73 -10.49 -34.26
CA ALA A 282 -13.15 -10.17 -34.13
C ALA A 282 -13.36 -8.76 -33.56
N ALA A 283 -14.05 -7.89 -34.30
CA ALA A 283 -14.47 -6.58 -33.83
C ALA A 283 -15.99 -6.60 -33.61
N SER A 284 -16.47 -6.20 -32.43
CA SER A 284 -17.89 -6.15 -32.12
C SER A 284 -18.28 -4.85 -31.43
N ASN A 285 -19.44 -4.31 -31.79
CA ASN A 285 -19.98 -3.12 -31.16
C ASN A 285 -21.50 -3.23 -31.01
N THR A 286 -22.04 -2.82 -29.87
CA THR A 286 -23.49 -2.91 -29.63
C THR A 286 -24.17 -1.56 -29.49
N GLY A 287 -23.44 -0.45 -29.55
CA GLY A 287 -23.99 0.88 -29.33
C GLY A 287 -24.55 1.54 -30.59
N ASP A 288 -25.40 2.56 -30.42
CA ASP A 288 -25.93 3.35 -31.53
C ASP A 288 -24.85 4.25 -32.15
N TYR A 289 -24.99 4.57 -33.43
CA TYR A 289 -24.07 5.41 -34.20
C TYR A 289 -22.61 4.91 -34.13
N SER A 290 -22.44 3.60 -34.17
CA SER A 290 -21.18 2.96 -33.85
C SER A 290 -20.59 2.22 -35.05
N ALA A 291 -19.28 1.94 -34.98
CA ALA A 291 -18.55 1.22 -36.02
C ALA A 291 -17.84 -0.01 -35.45
N ALA A 292 -17.86 -1.10 -36.21
CA ALA A 292 -17.01 -2.26 -36.02
C ALA A 292 -16.21 -2.51 -37.30
N SER A 293 -14.88 -2.59 -37.22
CA SER A 293 -14.03 -2.80 -38.40
C SER A 293 -12.91 -3.81 -38.18
N ASN A 294 -12.56 -4.54 -39.23
CA ASN A 294 -11.44 -5.47 -39.19
C ASN A 294 -10.69 -5.50 -40.52
N THR A 295 -9.37 -5.41 -40.47
CA THR A 295 -8.53 -5.33 -41.68
C THR A 295 -7.76 -6.60 -42.00
N GLY A 296 -7.68 -7.55 -41.08
CA GLY A 296 -6.96 -8.82 -41.31
C GLY A 296 -7.84 -9.91 -41.92
N ASP A 297 -7.21 -10.93 -42.49
CA ASP A 297 -7.89 -12.07 -43.11
C ASP A 297 -8.58 -12.97 -42.08
N TYR A 298 -9.60 -13.72 -42.51
CA TYR A 298 -10.36 -14.67 -41.67
C TYR A 298 -11.00 -14.01 -40.45
N SER A 299 -11.45 -12.77 -40.61
CA SER A 299 -11.92 -11.92 -39.54
C SER A 299 -13.43 -11.72 -39.53
N ALA A 300 -13.95 -11.23 -38.42
CA ALA A 300 -15.33 -10.79 -38.29
C ALA A 300 -15.42 -9.35 -37.79
N ALA A 301 -16.40 -8.61 -38.30
CA ALA A 301 -16.85 -7.35 -37.74
C ALA A 301 -18.36 -7.40 -37.57
N SER A 302 -18.88 -7.12 -36.36
CA SER A 302 -20.32 -7.15 -36.10
C SER A 302 -20.82 -5.90 -35.38
N ASN A 303 -22.01 -5.43 -35.76
CA ASN A 303 -22.68 -4.34 -35.09
C ASN A 303 -24.18 -4.59 -34.90
N THR A 304 -24.75 -4.16 -33.76
CA THR A 304 -26.18 -4.34 -33.45
C THR A 304 -26.94 -3.04 -33.19
N GLY A 305 -26.28 -1.88 -33.09
CA GLY A 305 -26.94 -0.62 -32.70
C GLY A 305 -27.59 0.13 -33.86
N TYR A 306 -28.43 1.13 -33.54
CA TYR A 306 -29.07 2.03 -34.51
C TYR A 306 -28.03 2.80 -35.33
N ARG A 307 -28.22 2.94 -36.64
CA ARG A 307 -27.31 3.67 -37.55
C ARG A 307 -25.85 3.25 -37.42
N SER A 308 -25.63 1.95 -37.39
CA SER A 308 -24.31 1.40 -37.15
C SER A 308 -23.67 0.82 -38.42
N ALA A 309 -22.34 0.69 -38.38
CA ALA A 309 -21.56 0.21 -39.51
C ALA A 309 -20.70 -0.99 -39.11
N ALA A 310 -20.64 -2.00 -39.98
CA ALA A 310 -19.72 -3.13 -39.88
C ALA A 310 -18.86 -3.24 -41.14
N GLU A 311 -17.55 -3.36 -40.99
CA GLU A 311 -16.63 -3.44 -42.13
C GLU A 311 -15.57 -4.52 -41.98
N VAL A 312 -15.31 -5.25 -43.06
CA VAL A 312 -14.13 -6.10 -43.19
C VAL A 312 -13.38 -5.79 -44.49
N SER A 313 -12.08 -5.52 -44.41
CA SER A 313 -11.24 -5.30 -45.60
C SER A 313 -10.29 -6.48 -45.89
N GLY A 314 -10.06 -7.36 -44.92
CA GLY A 314 -9.32 -8.61 -45.12
C GLY A 314 -10.12 -9.66 -45.90
N SER A 315 -9.44 -10.64 -46.48
CA SER A 315 -10.03 -11.74 -47.24
C SER A 315 -10.73 -12.76 -46.33
N HIS A 316 -11.67 -13.54 -46.87
CA HIS A 316 -12.37 -14.62 -46.15
C HIS A 316 -13.01 -14.16 -44.83
N SER A 317 -13.46 -12.91 -44.80
CA SER A 317 -13.98 -12.25 -43.61
C SER A 317 -15.49 -12.01 -43.71
N VAL A 318 -16.13 -11.67 -42.59
CA VAL A 318 -17.58 -11.39 -42.55
C VAL A 318 -17.86 -10.07 -41.83
N ALA A 319 -18.55 -9.15 -42.50
CA ALA A 319 -19.14 -7.98 -41.87
C ALA A 319 -20.65 -8.20 -41.66
N ALA A 320 -21.11 -8.02 -40.43
CA ALA A 320 -22.50 -8.25 -40.04
C ALA A 320 -23.09 -7.03 -39.33
N ALA A 321 -24.18 -6.46 -39.85
CA ALA A 321 -24.87 -5.35 -39.21
C ALA A 321 -26.35 -5.68 -39.00
N PHE A 322 -26.78 -5.64 -37.74
CA PHE A 322 -28.08 -6.15 -37.29
C PHE A 322 -29.02 -5.06 -36.75
N GLY A 323 -28.52 -3.83 -36.64
CA GLY A 323 -29.27 -2.69 -36.12
C GLY A 323 -30.17 -2.04 -37.17
N ILE A 324 -31.12 -1.23 -36.70
CA ILE A 324 -31.97 -0.39 -37.55
C ILE A 324 -31.09 0.62 -38.30
N GLU A 325 -31.37 0.88 -39.57
CA GLU A 325 -30.60 1.79 -40.44
C GLU A 325 -29.08 1.47 -40.48
N SER A 326 -28.71 0.20 -40.30
CA SER A 326 -27.31 -0.23 -40.31
C SER A 326 -26.78 -0.54 -41.70
N LYS A 327 -25.46 -0.45 -41.86
CA LYS A 327 -24.76 -0.71 -43.11
C LYS A 327 -23.55 -1.64 -42.94
N ALA A 328 -23.25 -2.41 -43.97
CA ALA A 328 -22.08 -3.31 -43.96
C ALA A 328 -21.28 -3.21 -45.26
N ARG A 329 -19.95 -3.36 -45.15
CA ARG A 329 -18.98 -3.32 -46.26
C ARG A 329 -17.98 -4.47 -46.13
N ALA A 330 -17.68 -5.13 -47.25
CA ALA A 330 -16.73 -6.24 -47.29
C ALA A 330 -15.85 -6.16 -48.54
N SER A 331 -14.61 -6.61 -48.42
CA SER A 331 -13.69 -6.78 -49.55
C SER A 331 -13.98 -8.05 -50.36
N GLU A 332 -13.24 -8.25 -51.44
CA GLU A 332 -13.34 -9.44 -52.28
C GLU A 332 -13.06 -10.74 -51.48
N ASN A 333 -13.76 -11.83 -51.82
CA ASN A 333 -13.72 -13.11 -51.11
C ASN A 333 -14.23 -13.10 -49.66
N SER A 334 -14.91 -12.02 -49.26
CA SER A 334 -15.57 -11.88 -47.96
C SER A 334 -17.10 -11.89 -48.12
N ALA A 335 -17.84 -11.79 -47.02
CA ALA A 335 -19.30 -11.83 -47.01
C ALA A 335 -19.93 -10.74 -46.13
N LEU A 336 -21.19 -10.42 -46.43
CA LEU A 336 -22.02 -9.50 -45.67
C LEU A 336 -23.21 -10.23 -45.06
N VAL A 337 -23.63 -9.81 -43.87
CA VAL A 337 -24.91 -10.16 -43.26
C VAL A 337 -25.62 -8.88 -42.82
N LEU A 338 -26.86 -8.69 -43.25
CA LEU A 338 -27.64 -7.49 -42.96
C LEU A 338 -29.05 -7.85 -42.50
N CYS A 339 -29.61 -6.99 -41.64
CA CYS A 339 -31.01 -7.04 -41.25
C CYS A 339 -31.77 -5.78 -41.70
N TYR A 340 -33.04 -5.97 -42.09
CA TYR A 340 -34.02 -4.90 -42.16
C TYR A 340 -34.99 -5.03 -40.99
N ARG A 341 -35.24 -3.92 -40.32
CA ARG A 341 -36.16 -3.82 -39.19
C ARG A 341 -37.19 -2.72 -39.46
N SER A 342 -38.40 -2.87 -38.93
CA SER A 342 -39.42 -1.82 -38.96
C SER A 342 -39.03 -0.64 -38.05
N ASP A 343 -39.77 0.47 -38.14
CA ASP A 343 -39.61 1.63 -37.25
C ASP A 343 -39.84 1.30 -35.77
N GLU A 344 -40.59 0.23 -35.48
CA GLU A 344 -40.81 -0.30 -34.13
C GLU A 344 -39.72 -1.30 -33.68
N GLY A 345 -38.75 -1.60 -34.55
CA GLY A 345 -37.62 -2.49 -34.27
C GLY A 345 -37.86 -3.98 -34.54
N GLU A 346 -39.02 -4.35 -35.10
CA GLU A 346 -39.34 -5.73 -35.48
C GLU A 346 -38.39 -6.22 -36.57
N LEU A 347 -37.87 -7.45 -36.45
CA LEU A 347 -37.01 -8.04 -37.48
C LEU A 347 -37.87 -8.55 -38.65
N ILE A 348 -37.77 -7.87 -39.80
CA ILE A 348 -38.55 -8.21 -41.00
C ILE A 348 -37.74 -9.08 -41.95
N HIS A 349 -36.46 -8.72 -42.18
CA HIS A 349 -35.58 -9.47 -43.07
C HIS A 349 -34.19 -9.65 -42.50
N ILE A 350 -33.59 -10.78 -42.82
CA ILE A 350 -32.16 -11.05 -42.69
C ILE A 350 -31.66 -11.65 -44.01
N ARG A 351 -30.51 -11.19 -44.50
CA ARG A 351 -29.87 -11.72 -45.71
C ARG A 351 -28.37 -11.82 -45.50
N ALA A 352 -27.79 -12.81 -46.17
CA ALA A 352 -26.35 -12.98 -46.27
C ALA A 352 -25.97 -13.15 -47.74
N SER A 353 -24.84 -12.57 -48.14
CA SER A 353 -24.28 -12.76 -49.49
C SER A 353 -22.77 -12.65 -49.45
N LYS A 354 -22.10 -13.46 -50.27
CA LYS A 354 -20.68 -13.25 -50.55
C LYS A 354 -20.52 -12.05 -51.49
N VAL A 355 -19.39 -11.37 -51.38
CA VAL A 355 -18.97 -10.37 -52.36
C VAL A 355 -18.70 -11.06 -53.69
N GLY A 356 -19.24 -10.52 -54.78
CA GLY A 356 -19.27 -11.13 -56.11
C GLY A 356 -20.57 -11.89 -56.42
N ASP A 357 -21.33 -12.29 -55.40
CA ASP A 357 -22.64 -12.94 -55.56
C ASP A 357 -23.77 -11.92 -55.40
N ASN A 358 -24.95 -12.20 -55.99
CA ASN A 358 -26.17 -11.39 -55.85
C ASN A 358 -26.00 -9.89 -56.14
N GLY A 359 -25.03 -9.52 -56.99
CA GLY A 359 -24.75 -8.13 -57.35
C GLY A 359 -23.95 -7.34 -56.31
N ILE A 360 -23.42 -7.98 -55.26
CA ILE A 360 -22.61 -7.31 -54.23
C ILE A 360 -21.22 -7.01 -54.76
N LYS A 361 -20.89 -5.72 -54.84
CA LYS A 361 -19.58 -5.22 -55.24
C LYS A 361 -18.62 -5.18 -54.04
N PRO A 362 -17.32 -5.43 -54.25
CA PRO A 362 -16.32 -5.25 -53.20
C PRO A 362 -16.24 -3.79 -52.75
N ASN A 363 -15.90 -3.58 -51.48
CA ASN A 363 -15.62 -2.27 -50.88
C ASN A 363 -16.76 -1.25 -51.03
N THR A 364 -18.00 -1.73 -51.17
CA THR A 364 -19.20 -0.89 -51.31
C THR A 364 -20.07 -1.07 -50.07
N TRP A 365 -20.67 0.02 -49.58
CA TRP A 365 -21.61 -0.03 -48.47
C TRP A 365 -22.97 -0.54 -48.94
N TYR A 366 -23.54 -1.48 -48.20
CA TYR A 366 -24.89 -2.00 -48.43
C TYR A 366 -25.75 -1.92 -47.18
N THR A 367 -27.05 -1.72 -47.39
CA THR A 367 -28.12 -1.96 -46.41
C THR A 367 -29.22 -2.85 -47.03
N LEU A 368 -30.21 -3.26 -46.25
CA LEU A 368 -31.42 -3.91 -46.77
C LEU A 368 -32.57 -2.90 -46.85
N ASN A 369 -33.35 -2.96 -47.92
CA ASN A 369 -34.61 -2.22 -48.01
C ASN A 369 -35.80 -3.02 -47.43
N GLU A 370 -36.98 -2.41 -47.46
CA GLU A 370 -38.25 -3.00 -46.99
C GLU A 370 -38.65 -4.31 -47.68
N ASN A 371 -38.10 -4.60 -48.86
CA ASN A 371 -38.33 -5.84 -49.60
C ASN A 371 -37.23 -6.89 -49.36
N GLY A 372 -36.26 -6.59 -48.50
CA GLY A 372 -35.14 -7.47 -48.17
C GLY A 372 -34.12 -7.62 -49.29
N GLN A 373 -34.01 -6.60 -50.15
CA GLN A 373 -32.99 -6.50 -51.21
C GLN A 373 -31.81 -5.67 -50.73
N PHE A 374 -30.61 -6.01 -51.19
CA PHE A 374 -29.41 -5.21 -50.94
C PHE A 374 -29.46 -3.91 -51.74
N VAL A 375 -29.18 -2.79 -51.08
CA VAL A 375 -29.15 -1.46 -51.69
C VAL A 375 -27.81 -0.80 -51.40
N GLU A 376 -27.18 -0.27 -52.45
CA GLU A 376 -25.93 0.51 -52.35
C GLU A 376 -26.19 1.86 -51.69
N ILE A 377 -25.27 2.29 -50.82
CA ILE A 377 -25.36 3.57 -50.09
C ILE A 377 -24.05 4.34 -50.24
N GLU A 378 -24.16 5.66 -50.40
CA GLU A 378 -23.01 6.57 -50.43
C GLU A 378 -22.38 6.70 -49.02
N GLU A 379 -21.13 7.19 -48.97
CA GLU A 379 -20.30 7.23 -47.75
C GLU A 379 -20.90 8.04 -46.60
#